data_AF-A0A562QHL7-F1
#
_entry.id   AF-A0A562QHL7-F1
#
_cell.length_a   1.000
_cell.length_b   1.000
_cell.length_c   1.000
_cell.angle_alpha   90.00
_cell.angle_beta   90.00
_cell.angle_gamma   90.00
#
_symmetry.space_group_name_H-M   'P 1'
#
loop_
_entity.id
_entity.type
_entity.pdbx_description
1 polymer ?
#
loop_
_entity_poly.entity_id
_entity_poly.type
_entity_poly.pdbx_seq_one_letter_code
_entity_poly.pdbx_strand_id
1 'polypeptide(L)'
;MWSSFHILIEGTTFPADPDLAPMRDAKDKRNTYHFIQTAQTSHPMDSMGTSWRGDYVFNSGNLVLNLLHNFFLECGARTHKMRVYEMTDNPVAREMIGYLLVRGGVHVVAYAKALEIATGVDVTKLLPIPNLDNSKFDATRKFEAEGVHRRLYTFSDHDYKDIDKIWKGTHPTEGGQLEVIQGIPEGGPIPDFEDLPETFAPGISQEEFMEIAKRLQRSATISE
;
A
#
# COMPACT_ATOMS: atom_id res chain seq x y z
N MET A 1 0.64 -2.90 -2.27
CA MET A 1 -0.70 -2.79 -1.63
C MET A 1 -1.79 -3.28 -2.57
N TRP A 2 -1.94 -2.71 -3.77
CA TRP A 2 -2.95 -3.15 -4.74
C TRP A 2 -2.78 -4.60 -5.20
N SER A 3 -1.54 -5.02 -5.47
CA SER A 3 -1.20 -6.41 -5.82
C SER A 3 -1.65 -7.43 -4.77
N SER A 4 -1.63 -7.07 -3.48
CA SER A 4 -2.08 -7.95 -2.41
C SER A 4 -3.58 -8.27 -2.52
N PHE A 5 -4.41 -7.31 -2.93
CA PHE A 5 -5.85 -7.58 -3.11
C PHE A 5 -6.13 -8.58 -4.23
N HIS A 6 -5.37 -8.51 -5.33
CA HIS A 6 -5.53 -9.44 -6.45
C HIS A 6 -5.15 -10.86 -6.02
N ILE A 7 -4.05 -11.02 -5.27
CA ILE A 7 -3.65 -12.32 -4.71
C ILE A 7 -4.72 -12.87 -3.73
N LEU A 8 -5.38 -12.00 -2.97
CA LEU A 8 -6.39 -12.42 -1.98
C LEU A 8 -7.69 -12.96 -2.59
N ILE A 9 -7.98 -12.63 -3.84
CA ILE A 9 -9.22 -13.05 -4.52
C ILE A 9 -8.99 -14.21 -5.49
N GLU A 10 -7.73 -14.57 -5.78
CA GLU A 10 -7.40 -15.76 -6.54
C GLU A 10 -8.06 -17.02 -5.97
N GLY A 11 -8.53 -17.89 -6.87
CA GLY A 11 -9.16 -19.16 -6.50
C GLY A 11 -10.54 -19.01 -5.87
N THR A 12 -11.15 -17.81 -5.88
CA THR A 12 -12.54 -17.63 -5.43
C THR A 12 -13.58 -17.99 -6.49
N THR A 13 -13.14 -18.23 -7.73
CA THR A 13 -13.92 -18.76 -8.85
C THR A 13 -13.14 -19.91 -9.51
N PHE A 14 -13.72 -20.53 -10.53
CA PHE A 14 -13.08 -21.59 -11.29
C PHE A 14 -13.41 -21.49 -12.78
N PRO A 15 -12.48 -21.89 -13.68
CA PRO A 15 -12.74 -21.88 -15.11
C PRO A 15 -13.73 -22.98 -15.48
N ALA A 16 -14.87 -22.61 -16.05
CA ALA A 16 -15.88 -23.54 -16.53
C ALA A 16 -16.81 -22.89 -17.57
N ASP A 17 -17.63 -23.71 -18.22
CA ASP A 17 -18.74 -23.24 -19.03
C ASP A 17 -19.67 -22.31 -18.22
N PRO A 18 -20.13 -21.16 -18.77
CA PRO A 18 -21.00 -20.23 -18.06
C PRO A 18 -22.25 -20.85 -17.44
N ASP A 19 -22.83 -21.87 -18.07
CA ASP A 19 -24.04 -22.56 -17.57
C ASP A 19 -23.76 -23.42 -16.32
N LEU A 20 -22.49 -23.66 -15.99
CA LEU A 20 -22.07 -24.31 -14.74
C LEU A 20 -21.95 -23.32 -13.56
N ALA A 21 -22.22 -22.03 -13.80
CA ALA A 21 -22.14 -20.94 -12.84
C ALA A 21 -20.77 -20.86 -12.12
N PRO A 22 -19.66 -20.64 -12.85
CA PRO A 22 -18.30 -20.62 -12.30
C PRO A 22 -18.06 -19.57 -11.21
N MET A 23 -18.85 -18.48 -11.21
CA MET A 23 -18.77 -17.41 -10.21
C MET A 23 -19.87 -17.48 -9.14
N ARG A 24 -20.55 -18.62 -8.99
CA ARG A 24 -21.73 -18.74 -8.10
C ARG A 24 -21.48 -18.32 -6.66
N ASP A 25 -20.26 -18.50 -6.15
CA ASP A 25 -19.89 -18.15 -4.77
C ASP A 25 -19.70 -16.64 -4.57
N ALA A 26 -19.54 -15.87 -5.64
CA ALA A 26 -19.40 -14.42 -5.61
C ALA A 26 -20.63 -13.73 -4.98
N LYS A 27 -21.84 -14.31 -5.14
CA LYS A 27 -23.09 -13.76 -4.61
C LYS A 27 -23.10 -13.66 -3.08
N ASP A 28 -22.33 -14.51 -2.41
CA ASP A 28 -22.25 -14.59 -0.95
C ASP A 28 -21.00 -13.87 -0.40
N LYS A 29 -20.20 -13.24 -1.27
CA LYS A 29 -19.07 -12.41 -0.86
C LYS A 29 -19.56 -11.01 -0.50
N ARG A 30 -18.96 -10.42 0.54
CA ARG A 30 -19.33 -9.08 1.04
C ARG A 30 -19.24 -7.97 0.00
N ASN A 31 -18.38 -8.11 -0.99
CA ASN A 31 -18.15 -7.09 -2.01
C ASN A 31 -18.20 -7.71 -3.41
N THR A 32 -19.37 -7.62 -4.04
CA THR A 32 -19.63 -8.18 -5.37
C THR A 32 -19.05 -7.34 -6.51
N TYR A 33 -18.68 -6.07 -6.28
CA TYR A 33 -18.01 -5.23 -7.29
C TYR A 33 -16.72 -5.86 -7.78
N HIS A 34 -16.02 -6.60 -6.91
CA HIS A 34 -14.81 -7.31 -7.31
C HIS A 34 -15.05 -8.32 -8.44
N PHE A 35 -16.24 -8.91 -8.52
CA PHE A 35 -16.55 -9.94 -9.52
C PHE A 35 -17.29 -9.34 -10.72
N ILE A 36 -18.18 -8.38 -10.48
CA ILE A 36 -19.06 -7.83 -11.50
C ILE A 36 -18.36 -6.72 -12.30
N GLN A 37 -17.61 -5.84 -11.63
CA GLN A 37 -17.08 -4.63 -12.25
C GLN A 37 -15.60 -4.74 -12.59
N THR A 38 -14.82 -5.45 -11.77
CA THR A 38 -13.36 -5.39 -11.84
C THR A 38 -12.69 -6.71 -12.21
N ALA A 39 -13.43 -7.74 -12.62
CA ALA A 39 -12.85 -9.03 -13.05
C ALA A 39 -11.81 -9.58 -12.05
N GLN A 40 -12.17 -9.60 -10.78
CA GLN A 40 -11.34 -10.01 -9.64
C GLN A 40 -10.09 -9.16 -9.43
N THR A 41 -10.18 -7.85 -9.71
CA THR A 41 -9.12 -6.89 -9.38
C THR A 41 -9.57 -5.87 -8.34
N SER A 42 -8.60 -5.14 -7.81
CA SER A 42 -8.83 -4.09 -6.82
C SER A 42 -9.58 -2.88 -7.40
N HIS A 43 -10.28 -2.15 -6.55
CA HIS A 43 -11.03 -0.96 -6.92
C HIS A 43 -10.76 0.16 -5.89
N PRO A 44 -10.73 1.45 -6.28
CA PRO A 44 -10.54 2.56 -5.34
C PRO A 44 -11.81 2.80 -4.51
N MET A 45 -12.05 1.92 -3.54
CA MET A 45 -13.20 1.96 -2.63
C MET A 45 -12.81 1.52 -1.22
N ASP A 46 -13.66 1.82 -0.24
CA ASP A 46 -13.52 1.34 1.12
C ASP A 46 -14.08 -0.10 1.31
N SER A 47 -14.01 -0.61 2.54
CA SER A 47 -14.47 -1.96 2.90
C SER A 47 -16.00 -2.17 2.85
N MET A 48 -16.75 -1.12 2.54
CA MET A 48 -18.22 -1.08 2.37
C MET A 48 -18.63 -0.77 0.93
N GLY A 49 -17.67 -0.63 0.01
CA GLY A 49 -17.94 -0.35 -1.40
C GLY A 49 -18.11 1.14 -1.73
N THR A 50 -17.87 2.06 -0.78
CA THR A 50 -17.91 3.49 -1.07
C THR A 50 -16.66 3.88 -1.84
N SER A 51 -16.80 4.51 -3.01
CA SER A 51 -15.65 5.00 -3.78
C SER A 51 -14.81 5.99 -2.97
N TRP A 52 -13.50 5.97 -3.19
CA TRP A 52 -12.62 7.02 -2.69
C TRP A 52 -13.02 8.35 -3.34
N ARG A 53 -12.99 9.44 -2.57
CA ARG A 53 -13.42 10.76 -3.02
C ARG A 53 -12.40 11.82 -2.65
N GLY A 54 -12.34 12.88 -3.46
CA GLY A 54 -11.41 13.99 -3.26
C GLY A 54 -11.63 14.78 -1.98
N ASP A 55 -12.81 14.70 -1.35
CA ASP A 55 -13.09 15.34 -0.06
C ASP A 55 -12.40 14.65 1.13
N TYR A 56 -11.72 13.52 0.92
CA TYR A 56 -10.80 12.93 1.88
C TYR A 56 -9.41 13.61 1.91
N VAL A 57 -9.13 14.49 0.94
CA VAL A 57 -7.88 15.25 0.88
C VAL A 57 -8.01 16.52 1.70
N PHE A 58 -7.13 16.68 2.69
CA PHE A 58 -7.01 17.93 3.44
C PHE A 58 -5.79 18.72 2.97
N ASN A 59 -6.03 19.90 2.43
CA ASN A 59 -4.99 20.86 2.12
C ASN A 59 -5.42 22.29 2.41
N SER A 60 -4.99 22.83 3.56
CA SER A 60 -5.33 24.20 3.95
C SER A 60 -4.34 25.26 3.47
N GLY A 61 -3.21 24.86 2.88
CA GLY A 61 -2.10 25.78 2.56
C GLY A 61 -1.35 26.33 3.79
N ASN A 62 -1.64 25.82 5.00
CA ASN A 62 -1.01 26.24 6.25
C ASN A 62 -0.14 25.08 6.76
N LEU A 63 1.18 25.27 6.73
CA LEU A 63 2.13 24.19 6.97
C LEU A 63 1.90 23.44 8.29
N VAL A 64 1.74 24.15 9.41
CA VAL A 64 1.56 23.51 10.72
C VAL A 64 0.25 22.74 10.78
N LEU A 65 -0.84 23.31 10.25
CA LEU A 65 -2.14 22.64 10.20
C LEU A 65 -2.11 21.40 9.29
N ASN A 66 -1.46 21.49 8.13
CA ASN A 66 -1.26 20.35 7.22
C ASN A 66 -0.39 19.26 7.87
N LEU A 67 0.71 19.61 8.57
CA LEU A 67 1.56 18.64 9.28
C LEU A 67 0.80 17.95 10.42
N LEU A 68 -0.01 18.70 11.18
CA LEU A 68 -0.85 18.16 12.23
C LEU A 68 -1.91 17.20 11.68
N HIS A 69 -2.55 17.59 10.58
CA HIS A 69 -3.46 16.70 9.86
C HIS A 69 -2.76 15.41 9.42
N ASN A 70 -1.56 15.50 8.84
CA ASN A 70 -0.83 14.33 8.35
C ASN A 70 -0.39 13.40 9.48
N PHE A 71 0.02 13.95 10.63
CA PHE A 71 0.29 13.15 11.83
C PHE A 71 -0.97 12.40 12.29
N PHE A 72 -2.11 13.08 12.37
CA PHE A 72 -3.39 12.45 12.70
C PHE A 72 -3.80 11.37 11.68
N LEU A 73 -3.64 11.67 10.39
CA LEU A 73 -3.99 10.77 9.29
C LEU A 73 -3.22 9.45 9.41
N GLU A 74 -1.91 9.51 9.66
CA GLU A 74 -1.09 8.30 9.82
C GLU A 74 -1.47 7.50 11.07
N CYS A 75 -1.82 8.15 12.18
CA CYS A 75 -2.32 7.47 13.38
C CYS A 75 -3.67 6.76 13.13
N GLY A 76 -4.59 7.41 12.39
CA GLY A 76 -5.85 6.81 11.97
C GLY A 76 -5.63 5.64 11.01
N ALA A 77 -4.77 5.82 10.01
CA ALA A 77 -4.41 4.79 9.04
C ALA A 77 -3.71 3.59 9.70
N ARG A 78 -2.89 3.81 10.73
CA ARG A 78 -2.30 2.75 11.56
C ARG A 78 -3.37 1.98 12.32
N THR A 79 -4.31 2.67 12.95
CA THR A 79 -5.43 2.05 13.67
C THR A 79 -6.25 1.14 12.77
N HIS A 80 -6.54 1.57 11.54
CA HIS A 80 -7.26 0.74 10.57
C HIS A 80 -6.45 -0.50 10.16
N LYS A 81 -5.15 -0.36 9.90
CA LYS A 81 -4.26 -1.50 9.60
C LYS A 81 -4.25 -2.53 10.72
N MET A 82 -4.15 -2.09 11.98
CA MET A 82 -4.16 -2.97 13.15
C MET A 82 -5.46 -3.77 13.24
N ARG A 83 -6.62 -3.11 13.10
CA ARG A 83 -7.92 -3.79 13.14
C ARG A 83 -8.09 -4.77 11.99
N VAL A 84 -7.67 -4.41 10.77
CA VAL A 84 -7.72 -5.33 9.61
C VAL A 84 -6.78 -6.52 9.82
N TYR A 85 -5.61 -6.34 10.44
CA TYR A 85 -4.71 -7.44 10.82
C TYR A 85 -5.41 -8.44 11.75
N GLU A 86 -6.20 -7.96 12.70
CA GLU A 86 -6.97 -8.80 13.63
C GLU A 86 -8.14 -9.53 12.94
N MET A 87 -8.59 -9.05 11.78
CA MET A 87 -9.70 -9.64 11.02
C MET A 87 -9.27 -10.73 10.02
N THR A 88 -7.97 -10.95 9.83
CA THR A 88 -7.47 -11.90 8.84
C THR A 88 -6.25 -12.68 9.35
N ASP A 89 -6.17 -13.94 8.97
CA ASP A 89 -5.01 -14.82 9.12
C ASP A 89 -4.26 -15.04 7.80
N ASN A 90 -4.74 -14.46 6.69
CA ASN A 90 -4.12 -14.64 5.39
C ASN A 90 -2.68 -14.10 5.39
N PRO A 91 -1.68 -14.91 5.00
CA PRO A 91 -0.28 -14.53 5.10
C PRO A 91 0.08 -13.34 4.22
N VAL A 92 -0.50 -13.22 3.01
CA VAL A 92 -0.23 -12.11 2.09
C VAL A 92 -0.77 -10.79 2.67
N ALA A 93 -1.96 -10.82 3.26
CA ALA A 93 -2.52 -9.65 3.94
C ALA A 93 -1.66 -9.25 5.16
N ARG A 94 -1.30 -10.21 6.01
CA ARG A 94 -0.49 -9.96 7.21
C ARG A 94 0.90 -9.44 6.89
N GLU A 95 1.53 -9.99 5.86
CA GLU A 95 2.84 -9.56 5.35
C GLU A 95 2.79 -8.09 4.91
N MET A 96 1.84 -7.75 4.05
CA MET A 96 1.63 -6.39 3.55
C MET A 96 1.31 -5.41 4.69
N ILE A 97 0.41 -5.79 5.61
CA ILE A 97 0.05 -4.96 6.75
C ILE A 97 1.24 -4.78 7.69
N GLY A 98 2.00 -5.84 7.97
CA GLY A 98 3.21 -5.79 8.82
C GLY A 98 4.23 -4.79 8.28
N TYR A 99 4.53 -4.86 6.97
CA TYR A 99 5.41 -3.89 6.32
C TYR A 99 4.88 -2.46 6.45
N LEU A 100 3.59 -2.25 6.15
CA LEU A 100 2.98 -0.92 6.17
C LEU A 100 2.73 -0.36 7.58
N LEU A 101 2.67 -1.18 8.63
CA LEU A 101 2.68 -0.72 10.03
C LEU A 101 4.05 -0.14 10.39
N VAL A 102 5.13 -0.77 9.93
CA VAL A 102 6.51 -0.28 10.12
C VAL A 102 6.74 1.00 9.31
N ARG A 103 6.33 1.02 8.03
CA ARG A 103 6.42 2.24 7.19
C ARG A 103 5.54 3.38 7.71
N GLY A 104 4.31 3.10 8.15
CA GLY A 104 3.44 4.08 8.78
C GLY A 104 4.10 4.69 10.03
N GLY A 105 4.79 3.88 10.83
CA GLY A 105 5.60 4.36 11.96
C GLY A 105 6.64 5.41 11.55
N VAL A 106 7.36 5.17 10.45
CA VAL A 106 8.31 6.16 9.88
C VAL A 106 7.63 7.49 9.59
N HIS A 107 6.47 7.46 8.93
CA HIS A 107 5.75 8.68 8.57
C HIS A 107 5.20 9.42 9.80
N VAL A 108 4.61 8.70 10.75
CA VAL A 108 4.15 9.27 12.03
C VAL A 108 5.29 10.01 12.74
N VAL A 109 6.46 9.36 12.85
CA VAL A 109 7.64 9.96 13.50
C VAL A 109 8.18 11.15 12.70
N ALA A 110 8.21 11.06 11.36
CA ALA A 110 8.69 12.14 10.51
C ALA A 110 7.81 13.40 10.65
N TYR A 111 6.49 13.25 10.63
CA TYR A 111 5.57 14.37 10.85
C TYR A 111 5.63 14.90 12.29
N ALA A 112 5.78 14.04 13.29
CA ALA A 112 5.96 14.47 14.68
C ALA A 112 7.24 15.30 14.86
N LYS A 113 8.36 14.86 14.29
CA LYS A 113 9.63 15.62 14.28
C LYS A 113 9.51 16.94 13.52
N ALA A 114 8.82 16.95 12.38
CA ALA A 114 8.56 18.19 11.64
C ALA A 114 7.73 19.20 12.45
N LEU A 115 6.70 18.71 13.16
CA LEU A 115 5.90 19.54 14.07
C LEU A 115 6.74 20.07 15.24
N GLU A 116 7.59 19.24 15.83
CA GLU A 116 8.51 19.67 16.90
C GLU A 116 9.44 20.79 16.42
N ILE A 117 10.05 20.65 15.25
CA ILE A 117 10.91 21.68 14.66
C ILE A 117 10.11 22.97 14.39
N ALA A 118 8.89 22.86 13.86
CA ALA A 118 8.09 24.01 13.46
C ALA A 118 7.46 24.76 14.65
N THR A 119 7.21 24.08 15.77
CA THR A 119 6.38 24.61 16.87
C THR A 119 7.06 24.61 18.24
N GLY A 120 8.15 23.85 18.41
CA GLY A 120 8.79 23.59 19.71
C GLY A 120 8.05 22.57 20.59
N VAL A 121 6.92 22.03 20.14
CA VAL A 121 6.16 21.02 20.87
C VAL A 121 6.66 19.61 20.51
N ASP A 122 7.14 18.87 21.49
CA ASP A 122 7.58 17.49 21.31
C ASP A 122 6.38 16.54 21.14
N VAL A 123 5.88 16.44 19.91
CA VAL A 123 4.74 15.59 19.52
C VAL A 123 5.12 14.10 19.59
N THR A 124 6.40 13.75 19.56
CA THR A 124 6.85 12.35 19.58
C THR A 124 6.47 11.64 20.87
N LYS A 125 6.29 12.39 21.97
CA LYS A 125 5.79 11.90 23.27
C LYS A 125 4.38 11.34 23.25
N LEU A 126 3.60 11.59 22.19
CA LEU A 126 2.27 10.98 22.05
C LEU A 126 2.33 9.54 21.54
N LEU A 127 3.48 9.08 21.05
CA LEU A 127 3.61 7.78 20.40
C LEU A 127 3.85 6.64 21.40
N PRO A 128 3.33 5.43 21.11
CA PRO A 128 2.54 5.05 19.93
C PRO A 128 1.03 5.37 20.07
N ILE A 129 0.37 5.64 18.93
CA ILE A 129 -1.10 5.79 18.85
C ILE A 129 -1.66 4.75 17.87
N PRO A 130 -2.63 3.90 18.27
CA PRO A 130 -3.01 3.58 19.65
C PRO A 130 -1.84 3.04 20.47
N ASN A 131 -1.98 3.01 21.80
CA ASN A 131 -0.95 2.55 22.74
C ASN A 131 -0.74 1.03 22.69
N LEU A 132 -0.20 0.55 21.57
CA LEU A 132 0.23 -0.81 21.34
C LEU A 132 1.44 -0.76 20.43
N ASP A 133 2.53 -1.41 20.82
CA ASP A 133 3.76 -1.43 20.07
C ASP A 133 3.68 -2.35 18.84
N ASN A 134 4.44 -2.03 17.79
CA ASN A 134 4.48 -2.82 16.57
C ASN A 134 4.97 -4.26 16.82
N SER A 135 5.86 -4.49 17.80
CA SER A 135 6.38 -5.83 18.15
C SER A 135 5.30 -6.86 18.53
N LYS A 136 4.07 -6.40 18.82
CA LYS A 136 2.90 -7.25 19.10
C LYS A 136 2.31 -7.88 17.83
N PHE A 137 2.70 -7.43 16.65
CA PHE A 137 2.30 -8.00 15.38
C PHE A 137 3.48 -8.80 14.81
N ASP A 138 3.38 -10.14 14.77
CA ASP A 138 4.51 -10.99 14.37
C ASP A 138 5.07 -10.64 12.98
N ALA A 139 4.20 -10.17 12.06
CA ALA A 139 4.59 -9.77 10.71
C ALA A 139 5.45 -8.49 10.65
N THR A 140 5.52 -7.67 11.70
CA THR A 140 6.39 -6.47 11.71
C THR A 140 7.83 -6.81 12.05
N ARG A 141 8.05 -7.86 12.84
CA ARG A 141 9.32 -8.09 13.55
C ARG A 141 10.51 -8.24 12.61
N LYS A 142 10.33 -8.88 11.47
CA LYS A 142 11.40 -9.03 10.47
C LYS A 142 11.83 -7.69 9.88
N PHE A 143 10.87 -6.83 9.54
CA PHE A 143 11.15 -5.50 9.01
C PHE A 143 11.79 -4.60 10.05
N GLU A 144 11.41 -4.78 11.33
CA GLU A 144 12.06 -4.08 12.43
C GLU A 144 13.48 -4.58 12.66
N ALA A 145 13.72 -5.90 12.63
CA ALA A 145 15.05 -6.48 12.70
C ALA A 145 15.96 -6.01 11.55
N GLU A 146 15.41 -5.82 10.36
CA GLU A 146 16.10 -5.26 9.19
C GLU A 146 16.37 -3.74 9.29
N GLY A 147 15.77 -3.06 10.27
CA GLY A 147 15.92 -1.62 10.50
C GLY A 147 15.03 -0.73 9.63
N VAL A 148 13.96 -1.27 9.03
CA VAL A 148 13.09 -0.53 8.11
C VAL A 148 12.40 0.68 8.77
N HIS A 149 12.13 0.63 10.08
CA HIS A 149 11.58 1.77 10.83
C HIS A 149 12.57 2.93 11.02
N ARG A 150 13.87 2.75 10.77
CA ARG A 150 14.87 3.84 10.86
C ARG A 150 15.18 4.50 9.53
N ARG A 151 14.79 3.88 8.42
CA ARG A 151 15.14 4.33 7.07
C ARG A 151 14.03 5.16 6.45
N LEU A 152 14.34 6.38 6.02
CA LEU A 152 13.48 7.20 5.17
C LEU A 152 14.07 7.26 3.77
N TYR A 153 13.33 6.74 2.78
CA TYR A 153 13.76 6.71 1.38
C TYR A 153 13.29 7.99 0.66
N THR A 154 14.13 8.59 -0.18
CA THR A 154 13.79 9.85 -0.88
C THR A 154 12.91 9.67 -2.11
N PHE A 155 12.83 8.46 -2.69
CA PHE A 155 12.10 8.16 -3.93
C PHE A 155 12.43 9.13 -5.09
N SER A 156 13.66 9.61 -5.13
CA SER A 156 14.18 10.46 -6.20
C SER A 156 15.67 10.17 -6.40
N ASP A 157 16.17 10.31 -7.62
CA ASP A 157 17.59 10.15 -7.92
C ASP A 157 18.40 11.37 -7.44
N HIS A 158 17.78 12.56 -7.44
CA HIS A 158 18.53 13.83 -7.30
C HIS A 158 17.92 14.84 -6.33
N ASP A 159 16.64 14.71 -5.97
CA ASP A 159 15.91 15.71 -5.18
C ASP A 159 15.70 15.28 -3.72
N TYR A 160 15.09 16.19 -2.95
CA TYR A 160 14.62 15.98 -1.56
C TYR A 160 15.70 15.59 -0.54
N LYS A 161 16.97 15.93 -0.82
CA LYS A 161 18.14 15.60 0.01
C LYS A 161 18.09 16.20 1.42
N ASP A 162 17.44 17.34 1.55
CA ASP A 162 17.31 18.10 2.81
C ASP A 162 16.38 17.44 3.85
N ILE A 163 15.79 16.28 3.54
CA ILE A 163 14.96 15.55 4.51
C ILE A 163 15.76 15.09 5.73
N ASP A 164 17.08 14.97 5.60
CA ASP A 164 18.02 14.70 6.70
C ASP A 164 18.02 15.81 7.78
N LYS A 165 17.56 17.02 7.46
CA LYS A 165 17.40 18.12 8.43
C LYS A 165 16.28 17.82 9.42
N ILE A 166 15.30 17.00 9.05
CA ILE A 166 14.16 16.57 9.87
C ILE A 166 14.37 15.13 10.38
N TRP A 167 14.68 14.20 9.49
CA TRP A 167 14.86 12.77 9.80
C TRP A 167 16.28 12.50 10.30
N LYS A 168 16.53 12.82 11.57
CA LYS A 168 17.83 12.69 12.23
C LYS A 168 17.72 12.37 13.72
N GLY A 169 18.85 11.98 14.30
CA GLY A 169 18.95 11.58 15.69
C GLY A 169 18.44 10.16 15.90
N THR A 170 17.90 9.88 17.08
CA THR A 170 17.41 8.56 17.45
C THR A 170 15.91 8.43 17.23
N HIS A 171 15.46 7.21 16.95
CA HIS A 171 14.05 6.85 16.88
C HIS A 171 13.42 7.02 18.28
N PRO A 172 12.27 7.71 18.41
CA PRO A 172 11.76 8.17 19.71
C PRO A 172 11.32 7.06 20.68
N THR A 173 10.97 5.86 20.17
CA THR A 173 10.51 4.74 21.00
C THR A 173 11.56 3.67 21.26
N GLU A 174 12.38 3.32 20.28
CA GLU A 174 13.37 2.22 20.36
C GLU A 174 14.83 2.69 20.47
N GLY A 175 15.11 3.97 20.19
CA GLY A 175 16.43 4.58 20.37
C GLY A 175 17.46 4.36 19.27
N GLY A 176 17.19 3.55 18.23
CA GLY A 176 18.13 3.34 17.12
C GLY A 176 18.33 4.58 16.25
N GLN A 177 19.49 4.71 15.59
CA GLN A 177 19.83 5.89 14.79
C GLN A 177 19.02 5.96 13.49
N LEU A 178 18.39 7.11 13.23
CA LEU A 178 17.66 7.38 12.00
C LEU A 178 18.61 7.62 10.82
N GLU A 179 18.21 7.13 9.66
CA GLU A 179 18.99 7.17 8.42
C GLU A 179 18.10 7.58 7.24
N VAL A 180 18.63 8.44 6.37
CA VAL A 180 18.03 8.77 5.07
C VAL A 180 18.72 7.95 4.00
N ILE A 181 17.93 7.30 3.14
CA ILE A 181 18.42 6.52 2.01
C ILE A 181 18.02 7.25 0.72
N GLN A 182 19.00 7.63 -0.11
CA GLN A 182 18.71 8.20 -1.41
C GLN A 182 18.18 7.11 -2.36
N GLY A 183 17.07 7.39 -3.04
CA GLY A 183 16.45 6.49 -4.02
C GLY A 183 15.30 5.66 -3.44
N ILE A 184 15.12 4.48 -4.01
CA ILE A 184 14.03 3.54 -3.67
C ILE A 184 14.59 2.28 -3.00
N PRO A 185 13.81 1.57 -2.17
CA PRO A 185 14.17 0.22 -1.76
C PRO A 185 14.23 -0.72 -2.98
N GLU A 186 14.98 -1.82 -2.88
CA GLU A 186 15.12 -2.84 -3.93
C GLU A 186 13.77 -3.36 -4.45
N GLY A 187 12.76 -3.42 -3.58
CA GLY A 187 11.40 -3.83 -3.93
C GLY A 187 11.26 -5.35 -4.01
N GLY A 188 10.31 -5.79 -4.83
CA GLY A 188 10.04 -7.22 -5.05
C GLY A 188 9.38 -7.41 -6.42
N PRO A 189 9.25 -8.67 -6.88
CA PRO A 189 8.63 -8.97 -8.16
C PRO A 189 7.17 -8.51 -8.17
N ILE A 190 6.74 -7.96 -9.31
CA ILE A 190 5.34 -7.67 -9.57
C ILE A 190 4.67 -9.01 -9.93
N PRO A 191 3.58 -9.41 -9.24
CA PRO A 191 2.86 -10.63 -9.60
C PRO A 191 2.30 -10.54 -11.02
N ASP A 192 2.48 -11.62 -11.77
CA ASP A 192 1.79 -11.85 -13.04
C ASP A 192 0.64 -12.82 -12.77
N PHE A 193 -0.55 -12.51 -13.29
CA PHE A 193 -1.78 -13.23 -12.98
C PHE A 193 -2.19 -14.10 -14.16
N GLU A 194 -2.66 -15.30 -13.87
CA GLU A 194 -3.19 -16.21 -14.88
C GLU A 194 -4.50 -15.68 -15.48
N ASP A 195 -4.82 -16.18 -16.67
CA ASP A 195 -6.09 -15.88 -17.35
C ASP A 195 -7.28 -16.35 -16.49
N LEU A 196 -8.31 -15.51 -16.43
CA LEU A 196 -9.59 -15.78 -15.77
C LEU A 196 -10.70 -15.78 -16.83
N PRO A 197 -10.90 -16.91 -17.56
CA PRO A 197 -11.86 -16.97 -18.65
C PRO A 197 -13.30 -16.74 -18.19
N GLU A 198 -13.65 -17.14 -16.97
CA GLU A 198 -14.98 -16.89 -16.38
C GLU A 198 -15.25 -15.42 -16.06
N THR A 199 -14.22 -14.58 -16.01
CA THR A 199 -14.34 -13.12 -15.92
C THR A 199 -14.01 -12.41 -17.23
N PHE A 200 -13.78 -13.17 -18.31
CA PHE A 200 -13.41 -12.65 -19.63
C PHE A 200 -12.10 -11.84 -19.62
N ALA A 201 -11.17 -12.14 -18.71
CA ALA A 201 -9.92 -11.40 -18.53
C ALA A 201 -8.71 -12.30 -18.82
N PRO A 202 -7.72 -11.85 -19.61
CA PRO A 202 -7.63 -10.56 -20.30
C PRO A 202 -8.47 -10.48 -21.58
N GLY A 203 -9.12 -11.58 -21.98
CA GLY A 203 -10.05 -11.64 -23.12
C GLY A 203 -9.40 -11.83 -24.49
N ILE A 204 -8.07 -12.02 -24.52
CA ILE A 204 -7.29 -12.41 -25.69
C ILE A 204 -6.22 -13.42 -25.26
N SER A 205 -5.86 -14.33 -26.16
CA SER A 205 -4.76 -15.25 -25.93
C SER A 205 -3.40 -14.55 -26.00
N GLN A 206 -2.39 -15.16 -25.38
CA GLN A 206 -0.99 -14.73 -25.50
C GLN A 206 -0.54 -14.65 -26.98
N GLU A 207 -1.01 -15.57 -27.83
CA GLU A 207 -0.67 -15.56 -29.26
C GLU A 207 -1.23 -14.32 -29.97
N GLU A 208 -2.51 -14.01 -29.73
CA GLU A 208 -3.17 -12.81 -30.26
C GLU A 208 -2.49 -11.53 -29.75
N PHE A 209 -2.13 -11.49 -28.47
CA PHE A 209 -1.36 -10.38 -27.91
C PHE A 209 -0.01 -10.19 -28.62
N MET A 210 0.74 -11.28 -28.83
CA MET A 210 2.03 -11.22 -29.53
C MET A 210 1.87 -10.83 -31.00
N GLU A 211 0.78 -11.20 -31.65
CA GLU A 211 0.46 -10.76 -33.00
C GLU A 211 0.11 -9.26 -33.04
N ILE A 212 -0.64 -8.74 -32.05
CA ILE A 212 -0.86 -7.30 -31.89
C ILE A 212 0.48 -6.57 -31.70
N ALA A 213 1.37 -7.08 -30.84
CA ALA A 213 2.69 -6.50 -30.62
C ALA A 213 3.54 -6.46 -31.90
N LYS A 214 3.54 -7.54 -32.70
CA LYS A 214 4.21 -7.57 -34.02
C LYS A 214 3.65 -6.52 -34.98
N ARG A 215 2.33 -6.34 -35.02
CA ARG A 215 1.69 -5.31 -35.87
C ARG A 215 2.12 -3.89 -35.45
N LEU A 216 2.19 -3.62 -34.15
CA LEU A 216 2.69 -2.34 -33.62
C LEU A 216 4.14 -2.09 -34.02
N GLN A 217 5.02 -3.08 -33.84
CA GLN A 217 6.43 -2.96 -34.22
C GLN A 217 6.61 -2.68 -35.72
N ARG A 218 5.85 -3.37 -36.58
CA ARG A 218 5.85 -3.10 -38.04
C ARG A 218 5.39 -1.69 -38.37
N SER A 219 4.34 -1.19 -37.70
CA SER A 219 3.86 0.18 -37.94
C SER A 219 4.85 1.26 -37.46
N ALA A 220 5.59 1.00 -36.38
CA ALA A 220 6.63 1.90 -35.88
C ALA A 220 7.90 1.92 -36.75
N THR A 221 8.11 0.90 -37.56
CA THR A 221 9.24 0.80 -38.51
C THR A 221 8.89 1.27 -39.92
N ILE A 222 7.69 1.79 -40.16
CA ILE A 222 7.30 2.39 -41.45
C ILE A 222 7.18 3.90 -41.30
N SER A 223 8.32 4.57 -41.49
CA SER A 223 8.38 5.93 -42.02
C SER A 223 9.61 6.02 -42.94
N GLU A 224 9.39 5.71 -44.20
CA GLU A 224 10.12 6.27 -45.35
C GLU A 224 9.11 6.94 -46.28
#